data_AF-A0A2D4IAI8-F1
#
_entry.id   AF-A0A2D4IAI8-F1
#
_cell.length_a   1.000
_cell.length_b   1.000
_cell.length_c   1.000
_cell.angle_alpha   90.00
_cell.angle_beta   90.00
_cell.angle_gamma   90.00
#
_symmetry.space_group_name_H-M   'P 1'
#
loop_
_entity.id
_entity.type
_entity.pdbx_description
1 polymer ?
#
loop_
_entity_poly.entity_id
_entity_poly.type
_entity_poly.pdbx_seq_one_letter_code
_entity_poly.pdbx_strand_id
1 'polypeptide(L)'
;MVQREDAIETPALGRPFQLGMLYDCRSDAVIPGITLWDYSSLQRDLTIKPQPKTESEILASDTIDDKLSALDISGSLKASFLGGLVEVGGSAKYLQDTKKSKQQARVTVQYKATTRYEQLTMSHLGIQNVSYPDIFEKGMATHVVTAILYGAQAFFVFDREVSST
;
A
#
# COMPACT_ATOMS: atom_id res chain seq x y z
N MET A 1 -6.81 -3.17 28.90
CA MET A 1 -5.47 -3.46 28.34
C MET A 1 -5.58 -3.24 26.84
N VAL A 2 -4.97 -2.18 26.32
CA VAL A 2 -5.00 -1.85 24.89
C VAL A 2 -4.06 -2.82 24.18
N GLN A 3 -4.58 -3.63 23.25
CA GLN A 3 -3.74 -4.35 22.30
C GLN A 3 -2.98 -3.28 21.51
N ARG A 4 -1.68 -3.13 21.78
CA ARG A 4 -0.79 -2.44 20.85
C ARG A 4 -0.63 -3.37 19.67
N GLU A 5 -1.19 -3.00 18.53
CA GLU A 5 -0.76 -3.55 17.26
C GLU A 5 0.63 -2.95 16.99
N ASP A 6 1.69 -3.71 17.29
CA ASP A 6 3.08 -3.25 17.16
C ASP A 6 3.53 -3.11 15.69
N ALA A 7 2.65 -3.41 14.71
CA ALA A 7 2.91 -3.29 13.28
C ALA A 7 1.74 -2.60 12.56
N ILE A 8 2.07 -1.78 11.56
CA ILE A 8 1.09 -1.08 10.72
C ILE A 8 1.05 -1.77 9.35
N GLU A 9 -0.16 -2.05 8.87
CA GLU A 9 -0.40 -2.50 7.50
C GLU A 9 -0.86 -1.33 6.63
N THR A 10 -0.33 -1.23 5.41
CA THR A 10 -0.69 -0.16 4.48
C THR A 10 -0.67 -0.66 3.02
N PRO A 11 -1.66 -0.31 2.19
CA PRO A 11 -1.63 -0.64 0.78
C PRO A 11 -0.49 0.10 0.06
N ALA A 12 0.16 -0.60 -0.88
CA ALA A 12 1.28 -0.04 -1.63
C ALA A 12 0.85 1.14 -2.53
N LEU A 13 -0.37 1.09 -3.07
CA LEU A 13 -0.96 2.13 -3.94
C LEU A 13 -0.09 2.50 -5.15
N GLY A 14 0.67 1.53 -5.67
CA GLY A 14 1.60 1.73 -6.77
C GLY A 14 2.91 2.43 -6.41
N ARG A 15 3.13 2.76 -5.14
CA ARG A 15 4.45 3.21 -4.63
C ARG A 15 5.41 2.02 -4.57
N PRO A 16 6.70 2.21 -4.87
CA PRO A 16 7.68 1.12 -4.83
C PRO A 16 8.02 0.76 -3.38
N PHE A 17 7.73 -0.46 -2.96
CA PHE A 17 8.13 -1.01 -1.66
C PHE A 17 9.18 -2.11 -1.85
N GLN A 18 10.14 -2.16 -0.93
CA GLN A 18 11.12 -3.24 -0.80
C GLN A 18 11.29 -3.56 0.69
N LEU A 19 11.60 -4.82 0.99
CA LEU A 19 11.92 -5.22 2.36
C LEU A 19 13.13 -4.43 2.88
N GLY A 20 13.05 -3.99 4.13
CA GLY A 20 14.08 -3.17 4.77
C GLY A 20 14.04 -1.68 4.43
N MET A 21 13.18 -1.24 3.48
CA MET A 21 12.95 0.19 3.24
C MET A 21 12.39 0.87 4.48
N LEU A 22 12.77 2.12 4.66
CA LEU A 22 12.25 2.97 5.71
C LEU A 22 10.93 3.62 5.29
N TYR A 23 10.04 3.82 6.28
CA TYR A 23 8.76 4.50 6.11
C TYR A 23 8.58 5.57 7.18
N ASP A 24 8.04 6.72 6.78
CA ASP A 24 7.62 7.76 7.72
C ASP A 24 6.09 7.90 7.72
N CYS A 25 5.45 7.37 8.77
CA CYS A 25 4.01 7.52 9.01
C CYS A 25 3.55 8.96 9.22
N ARG A 26 4.44 9.91 9.54
CA ARG A 26 4.04 11.33 9.72
C ARG A 26 3.69 12.00 8.38
N SER A 27 4.30 11.53 7.30
CA SER A 27 4.12 12.06 5.95
C SER A 27 3.64 11.01 4.95
N ASP A 28 3.33 9.79 5.41
CA ASP A 28 3.01 8.61 4.60
C ASP A 28 3.98 8.39 3.41
N ALA A 29 5.28 8.54 3.69
CA ALA A 29 6.33 8.52 2.67
C ALA A 29 7.25 7.29 2.80
N VAL A 30 7.53 6.65 1.66
CA VAL A 30 8.60 5.64 1.54
C VAL A 30 9.92 6.37 1.30
N ILE A 31 10.98 5.94 1.99
CA ILE A 31 12.32 6.55 1.88
C ILE A 31 13.22 5.56 1.14
N PRO A 32 13.41 5.76 -0.18
CA PRO A 32 14.22 4.85 -0.98
C PRO A 32 15.72 5.02 -0.72
N GLY A 33 16.50 3.96 -0.97
CA GLY A 33 17.96 4.00 -0.95
C GLY A 33 18.61 4.02 0.44
N ILE A 34 17.81 3.95 1.51
CA ILE A 34 18.30 3.92 2.90
C ILE A 34 17.62 2.76 3.63
N THR A 35 18.41 1.91 4.29
CA THR A 35 17.98 0.73 5.02
C THR A 35 18.76 0.62 6.33
N LEU A 36 18.18 -0.03 7.35
CA LEU A 36 18.87 -0.27 8.63
C LEU A 36 19.97 -1.34 8.52
N TRP A 37 19.81 -2.27 7.59
CA TRP A 37 20.69 -3.40 7.35
C TRP A 37 21.30 -3.31 5.97
N ASP A 38 22.49 -3.89 5.81
CA ASP A 38 23.08 -4.07 4.48
C ASP A 38 22.20 -5.01 3.62
N TYR A 39 22.27 -4.80 2.31
CA TYR A 39 21.45 -5.54 1.35
C TYR A 39 21.69 -7.06 1.40
N SER A 40 22.93 -7.50 1.66
CA SER A 40 23.25 -8.93 1.70
C SER A 40 22.59 -9.62 2.89
N SER A 41 22.52 -8.94 4.04
CA SER A 41 21.80 -9.42 5.22
C SER A 41 20.29 -9.47 4.98
N LEU A 42 19.71 -8.43 4.36
CA LEU A 42 18.29 -8.44 3.99
C LEU A 42 17.90 -9.59 3.07
N GLN A 43 18.78 -10.01 2.16
CA GLN A 43 18.49 -11.11 1.22
C GLN A 43 18.62 -12.50 1.82
N ARG A 44 19.52 -12.69 2.80
CA ARG A 44 19.74 -14.00 3.44
C ARG A 44 18.60 -14.39 4.37
N ASP A 45 18.03 -13.41 5.06
CA ASP A 45 17.09 -13.61 6.16
C ASP A 45 15.65 -13.39 5.69
N LEU A 46 15.23 -14.15 4.66
CA LEU A 46 13.91 -14.06 4.05
C LEU A 46 13.11 -15.36 4.19
N THR A 47 11.86 -15.22 4.63
CA THR A 47 10.83 -16.25 4.46
C THR A 47 9.90 -15.85 3.33
N ILE A 48 9.78 -16.72 2.32
CA ILE A 48 8.88 -16.54 1.19
C ILE A 48 7.81 -17.64 1.24
N LYS A 49 6.53 -17.24 1.19
CA LYS A 49 5.38 -18.14 1.20
C LYS A 49 4.47 -17.86 0.00
N PRO A 50 4.15 -18.86 -0.84
CA PRO A 50 3.09 -18.71 -1.84
C PRO A 50 1.76 -18.36 -1.17
N GLN A 51 1.07 -17.34 -1.69
CA GLN A 51 -0.23 -16.85 -1.22
C GLN A 51 -1.13 -16.51 -2.43
N PRO A 52 -1.39 -17.49 -3.34
CA PRO A 52 -2.25 -17.25 -4.48
C PRO A 52 -3.70 -17.05 -4.03
N LYS A 53 -4.26 -15.88 -4.31
CA LYS A 53 -5.68 -15.57 -4.09
C LYS A 53 -6.18 -14.74 -5.27
N THR A 54 -7.41 -14.96 -5.70
CA THR A 54 -8.06 -14.15 -6.73
C THR A 54 -9.46 -13.81 -6.27
N GLU A 55 -9.80 -12.53 -6.38
CA GLU A 55 -11.09 -11.97 -5.99
C GLU A 55 -11.56 -10.99 -7.07
N SER A 56 -12.87 -10.87 -7.21
CA SER A 56 -13.49 -9.90 -8.10
C SER A 56 -14.73 -9.32 -7.47
N GLU A 57 -14.94 -8.02 -7.63
CA GLU A 57 -16.07 -7.29 -7.09
C GLU A 57 -16.67 -6.35 -8.14
N ILE A 58 -18.00 -6.15 -8.09
CA ILE A 58 -18.70 -5.19 -8.94
C ILE A 58 -19.10 -3.99 -8.08
N LEU A 59 -18.55 -2.82 -8.42
CA LEU A 59 -18.82 -1.56 -7.76
C LEU A 59 -19.80 -0.75 -8.60
N ALA A 60 -21.00 -0.51 -8.07
CA ALA A 60 -22.04 0.31 -8.71
C ALA A 60 -22.00 1.78 -8.26
N SER A 61 -21.00 2.16 -7.45
CA SER A 61 -20.81 3.51 -6.94
C SER A 61 -19.42 4.05 -7.31
N ASP A 62 -19.32 5.38 -7.42
CA ASP A 62 -18.10 6.11 -7.81
C ASP A 62 -17.68 7.16 -6.77
N THR A 63 -18.26 7.13 -5.56
CA THR A 63 -17.87 8.10 -4.52
C THR A 63 -16.41 7.88 -4.11
N ILE A 64 -15.75 8.95 -3.67
CA ILE A 64 -14.37 8.84 -3.21
C ILE A 64 -14.23 7.83 -2.06
N ASP A 65 -15.22 7.76 -1.17
CA ASP A 65 -15.23 6.84 -0.04
C ASP A 65 -15.32 5.38 -0.49
N ASP A 66 -16.14 5.08 -1.51
CA ASP A 66 -16.25 3.73 -2.07
C ASP A 66 -14.94 3.32 -2.75
N LYS A 67 -14.28 4.23 -3.48
CA LYS A 67 -12.99 3.93 -4.13
C LYS A 67 -11.86 3.72 -3.15
N LEU A 68 -11.81 4.52 -2.10
CA LEU A 68 -10.84 4.36 -1.01
C LEU A 68 -11.05 3.01 -0.34
N SER A 69 -12.30 2.64 -0.06
CA SER A 69 -12.64 1.35 0.55
C SER A 69 -12.25 0.17 -0.35
N ALA A 70 -12.51 0.24 -1.66
CA ALA A 70 -12.11 -0.78 -2.63
C ALA A 70 -10.58 -1.01 -2.70
N LEU A 71 -9.79 0.00 -2.34
CA LEU A 71 -8.32 -0.07 -2.28
C LEU A 71 -7.77 -0.32 -0.87
N ASP A 72 -8.63 -0.72 0.07
CA ASP A 72 -8.29 -0.96 1.47
C ASP A 72 -7.68 0.29 2.17
N ILE A 73 -8.07 1.51 1.75
CA ILE A 73 -7.59 2.77 2.32
C ILE A 73 -8.57 3.27 3.38
N SER A 74 -8.11 3.39 4.61
CA SER A 74 -8.90 3.90 5.74
C SER A 74 -8.07 4.77 6.70
N GLY A 75 -8.72 5.31 7.73
CA GLY A 75 -8.04 5.98 8.84
C GLY A 75 -7.09 7.11 8.45
N SER A 76 -5.86 7.06 8.98
CA SER A 76 -4.81 8.06 8.71
C SER A 76 -4.42 8.12 7.24
N LEU A 77 -4.30 6.97 6.57
CA LEU A 77 -3.91 6.93 5.16
C LEU A 77 -4.95 7.60 4.25
N LYS A 78 -6.25 7.44 4.58
CA LYS A 78 -7.33 8.18 3.91
C LYS A 78 -7.14 9.69 4.06
N ALA A 79 -6.84 10.16 5.27
CA ALA A 79 -6.58 11.59 5.51
C ALA A 79 -5.36 12.08 4.71
N SER A 80 -4.27 11.31 4.70
CA SER A 80 -3.05 11.65 3.97
C SER A 80 -3.25 11.67 2.46
N PHE A 81 -4.03 10.74 1.90
CA PHE A 81 -4.40 10.78 0.49
C PHE A 81 -5.22 12.02 0.14
N LEU A 82 -6.27 12.33 0.93
CA LEU A 82 -7.10 13.52 0.71
C LEU A 82 -6.31 14.82 0.93
N GLY A 83 -5.30 14.80 1.80
CA GLY A 83 -4.37 15.89 2.03
C GLY A 83 -3.25 16.02 0.99
N GLY A 84 -3.21 15.14 -0.02
CA GLY A 84 -2.21 15.18 -1.09
C GLY A 84 -0.80 14.71 -0.69
N LEU A 85 -0.65 14.02 0.44
CA LEU A 85 0.63 13.48 0.91
C LEU A 85 1.00 12.16 0.23
N VAL A 86 0.02 11.46 -0.33
CA VAL A 86 0.20 10.15 -0.97
C VAL A 86 0.03 10.27 -2.47
N GLU A 87 1.12 10.08 -3.20
CA GLU A 87 1.08 9.89 -4.65
C GLU A 87 0.71 8.43 -4.99
N VAL A 88 -0.21 8.27 -5.94
CA VAL A 88 -0.74 6.96 -6.34
C VAL A 88 -0.30 6.58 -7.74
N GLY A 89 0.05 5.31 -7.92
CA GLY A 89 0.52 4.73 -9.17
C GLY A 89 -0.29 3.50 -9.59
N GLY A 90 -0.03 3.02 -10.81
CA GLY A 90 -0.66 1.80 -11.33
C GLY A 90 -2.18 1.81 -11.23
N SER A 91 -2.76 0.72 -10.70
CA SER A 91 -4.21 0.57 -10.52
C SER A 91 -4.82 1.57 -9.54
N ALA A 92 -4.04 2.10 -8.59
CA ALA A 92 -4.54 3.07 -7.61
C ALA A 92 -4.87 4.44 -8.23
N LYS A 93 -4.44 4.70 -9.48
CA LYS A 93 -4.91 5.85 -10.27
C LYS A 93 -6.43 5.86 -10.48
N TYR A 94 -7.11 4.73 -10.27
CA TYR A 94 -8.57 4.67 -10.19
C TYR A 94 -9.18 5.68 -9.21
N LEU A 95 -8.47 6.02 -8.11
CA LEU A 95 -8.92 7.06 -7.17
C LEU A 95 -9.12 8.44 -7.81
N GLN A 96 -8.37 8.71 -8.89
CA GLN A 96 -8.40 9.98 -9.62
C GLN A 96 -9.32 9.92 -10.85
N ASP A 97 -9.80 8.74 -11.25
CA ASP A 97 -10.75 8.59 -12.34
C ASP A 97 -12.16 8.91 -11.85
N THR A 98 -12.65 10.13 -12.06
CA THR A 98 -14.00 10.54 -11.63
C THR A 98 -14.97 10.65 -12.79
N LYS A 99 -16.26 10.43 -12.52
CA LYS A 99 -17.33 10.77 -13.48
C LYS A 99 -17.20 12.20 -14.01
N LYS A 100 -17.44 12.37 -15.31
CA LYS A 100 -17.36 13.68 -15.99
C LYS A 100 -18.65 14.48 -15.89
N SER A 101 -19.78 13.80 -15.67
CA SER A 101 -21.11 14.41 -15.61
C SER A 101 -21.99 13.67 -14.60
N LYS A 102 -23.08 14.32 -14.16
CA LYS A 102 -24.14 13.64 -13.39
C LYS A 102 -25.03 12.75 -14.26
N GLN A 103 -24.98 12.93 -15.57
CA GLN A 103 -25.70 12.15 -16.58
C GLN A 103 -24.93 10.90 -16.99
N GLN A 104 -24.11 10.36 -16.09
CA GLN A 104 -23.26 9.21 -16.37
C GLN A 104 -23.55 8.07 -15.37
N ALA A 105 -24.03 6.96 -15.91
CA ALA A 105 -24.05 5.68 -15.20
C ALA A 105 -22.65 5.06 -15.30
N ARG A 106 -22.16 4.52 -14.18
CA ARG A 106 -20.85 3.87 -14.08
C ARG A 106 -20.97 2.58 -13.31
N VAL A 107 -20.33 1.55 -13.82
CA VAL A 107 -20.10 0.29 -13.11
C VAL A 107 -18.61 -0.03 -13.26
N THR A 108 -17.97 -0.39 -12.16
CA THR A 108 -16.55 -0.80 -12.16
C THR A 108 -16.44 -2.26 -11.74
N VAL A 109 -15.68 -3.05 -12.50
CA VAL A 109 -15.28 -4.39 -12.06
C VAL A 109 -13.87 -4.30 -11.49
N GLN A 110 -13.72 -4.60 -10.20
CA GLN A 110 -12.43 -4.75 -9.57
C GLN A 110 -11.96 -6.20 -9.69
N TYR A 111 -10.70 -6.37 -10.08
CA TYR A 111 -9.98 -7.64 -10.02
C TYR A 111 -8.80 -7.48 -9.06
N LYS A 112 -8.66 -8.40 -8.11
CA LYS A 112 -7.56 -8.43 -7.13
C LYS A 112 -6.91 -9.82 -7.13
N ALA A 113 -5.60 -9.86 -7.31
CA ALA A 113 -4.83 -11.09 -7.23
C ALA A 113 -3.61 -10.93 -6.32
N THR A 114 -3.43 -11.84 -5.38
CA THR A 114 -2.20 -11.97 -4.58
C THR A 114 -1.43 -13.19 -5.04
N THR A 115 -0.11 -13.19 -4.84
CA THR A 115 0.78 -14.23 -5.38
C THR A 115 1.67 -14.84 -4.30
N ARG A 116 2.37 -14.00 -3.53
CA ARG A 116 3.32 -14.45 -2.51
C ARG A 116 3.44 -13.42 -1.39
N TYR A 117 3.84 -13.90 -0.23
CA TYR A 117 4.19 -13.10 0.92
C TYR A 117 5.67 -13.28 1.22
N GLU A 118 6.39 -12.18 1.34
CA GLU A 118 7.80 -12.15 1.73
C GLU A 118 7.95 -11.42 3.06
N GLN A 119 8.74 -11.96 3.97
CA GLN A 119 8.97 -11.39 5.29
C GLN A 119 10.42 -11.57 5.73
N LEU A 120 10.95 -10.54 6.39
CA LEU A 120 12.23 -10.57 7.07
C LEU A 120 12.19 -11.51 8.30
N THR A 121 13.10 -12.48 8.38
CA THR A 121 13.25 -13.33 9.56
C THR A 121 14.04 -12.60 10.64
N MET A 122 13.38 -12.24 11.73
CA MET A 122 13.96 -11.42 12.80
C MET A 122 15.07 -12.09 13.62
N SER A 123 15.40 -13.37 13.33
CA SER A 123 16.47 -14.12 14.01
C SER A 123 17.85 -13.48 13.87
N HIS A 124 18.07 -12.69 12.81
CA HIS A 124 19.35 -12.02 12.55
C HIS A 124 19.23 -10.51 12.35
N LEU A 125 18.06 -9.91 12.59
CA LEU A 125 17.79 -8.47 12.38
C LEU A 125 17.54 -7.73 13.70
N GLY A 126 17.96 -8.30 14.83
CA GLY A 126 17.92 -7.61 16.12
C GLY A 126 18.83 -6.36 16.16
N ILE A 127 18.65 -5.53 17.19
CA ILE A 127 19.41 -4.27 17.40
C ILE A 127 20.93 -4.46 17.24
N GLN A 128 21.46 -5.63 17.62
CA GLN A 128 22.88 -5.96 17.54
C GLN A 128 23.42 -6.08 16.09
N ASN A 129 22.54 -6.25 15.11
CA ASN A 129 22.90 -6.48 13.71
C ASN A 129 22.52 -5.31 12.79
N VAL A 130 22.07 -4.18 13.36
CA VAL A 130 21.80 -2.96 12.58
C VAL A 130 23.11 -2.41 12.05
N SER A 131 23.23 -2.31 10.73
CA SER A 131 24.45 -1.81 10.06
C SER A 131 24.59 -0.29 10.15
N TYR A 132 23.45 0.43 10.22
CA TYR A 132 23.41 1.89 10.16
C TYR A 132 22.53 2.50 11.29
N PRO A 133 22.97 2.45 12.56
CA PRO A 133 22.17 2.89 13.70
C PRO A 133 21.90 4.41 13.70
N ASP A 134 22.78 5.22 13.11
CA ASP A 134 22.65 6.69 13.06
C ASP A 134 21.38 7.17 12.32
N ILE A 135 20.73 6.28 11.54
CA ILE A 135 19.44 6.56 10.91
C ILE A 135 18.37 6.91 11.96
N PHE A 136 18.43 6.26 13.13
CA PHE A 136 17.50 6.54 14.24
C PHE A 136 17.71 7.94 14.82
N GLU A 137 18.97 8.40 14.91
CA GLU A 137 19.29 9.72 15.46
C GLU A 137 18.85 10.86 14.54
N LYS A 138 18.83 10.63 13.23
CA LYS A 138 18.41 11.62 12.23
C LYS A 138 16.89 11.82 12.17
N GLY A 139 16.11 10.98 12.84
CA GLY A 139 14.64 11.10 12.89
C GLY A 139 13.97 11.07 11.51
N MET A 140 14.62 10.43 10.53
CA MET A 140 14.20 10.43 9.13
C MET A 140 13.02 9.51 8.87
N ALA A 141 12.86 8.45 9.65
CA ALA A 141 11.82 7.44 9.49
C ALA A 141 11.21 7.10 10.84
N THR A 142 10.02 6.51 10.80
CA THR A 142 9.34 6.00 12.01
C THR A 142 9.21 4.48 12.00
N HIS A 143 9.20 3.85 10.82
CA HIS A 143 8.99 2.43 10.63
C HIS A 143 9.95 1.86 9.59
N VAL A 144 10.05 0.53 9.58
CA VAL A 144 10.78 -0.25 8.56
C VAL A 144 9.85 -1.30 7.97
N VAL A 145 9.96 -1.54 6.67
CA VAL A 145 9.15 -2.53 5.95
C VAL A 145 9.68 -3.94 6.25
N THR A 146 8.94 -4.69 7.04
CA THR A 146 9.35 -6.04 7.49
C THR A 146 8.68 -7.17 6.70
N ALA A 147 7.57 -6.88 6.03
CA ALA A 147 6.86 -7.85 5.21
C ALA A 147 6.13 -7.17 4.04
N ILE A 148 5.95 -7.91 2.94
CA ILE A 148 5.22 -7.47 1.75
C ILE A 148 4.35 -8.63 1.24
N LEU A 149 3.06 -8.35 1.04
CA LEU A 149 2.17 -9.21 0.25
C LEU A 149 2.16 -8.71 -1.20
N TYR A 150 2.69 -9.53 -2.11
CA TYR A 150 2.78 -9.21 -3.53
C TYR A 150 1.50 -9.59 -4.25
N GLY A 151 1.08 -8.71 -5.16
CA GLY A 151 -0.11 -8.89 -5.95
C GLY A 151 -0.27 -7.81 -7.02
N ALA A 152 -1.38 -7.89 -7.74
CA ALA A 152 -1.80 -6.92 -8.72
C ALA A 152 -3.31 -6.69 -8.59
N GLN A 153 -3.75 -5.50 -8.98
CA GLN A 153 -5.16 -5.17 -9.10
C GLN A 153 -5.43 -4.54 -10.46
N ALA A 154 -6.67 -4.66 -10.95
CA ALA A 154 -7.15 -3.97 -12.13
C ALA A 154 -8.58 -3.46 -11.88
N PHE A 155 -8.88 -2.29 -12.42
CA PHE A 155 -10.21 -1.69 -12.39
C PHE A 155 -10.69 -1.53 -13.82
N PHE A 156 -11.75 -2.25 -14.19
CA PHE A 156 -12.41 -2.12 -15.48
C PHE A 156 -13.60 -1.18 -15.30
N VAL A 157 -13.44 0.08 -15.73
CA VAL A 157 -14.45 1.13 -15.56
C VAL A 157 -15.33 1.18 -16.81
N PHE A 158 -16.63 0.96 -16.63
CA PHE A 158 -17.63 1.00 -17.70
C PHE A 158 -18.55 2.20 -17.50
N ASP A 159 -18.55 3.10 -18.49
CA ASP A 159 -19.35 4.32 -18.47
C ASP A 159 -20.44 4.29 -19.53
N ARG A 160 -21.59 4.84 -19.18
CA ARG A 160 -22.71 5.08 -20.08
C ARG A 160 -23.32 6.45 -19.82
N GLU A 161 -23.40 7.28 -20.86
CA GLU A 161 -24.19 8.51 -20.82
C GLU A 161 -25.69 8.19 -20.75
N VAL A 162 -26.42 8.98 -19.97
CA VAL A 162 -27.84 8.82 -19.68
C VAL A 162 -28.53 10.15 -19.92
N SER A 163 -29.46 10.18 -20.88
CA SER A 163 -30.32 11.34 -21.07
C SER A 163 -31.37 11.40 -19.96
N SER A 164 -31.59 12.58 -19.39
CA SER A 164 -32.80 12.84 -18.61
C SER A 164 -34.00 12.83 -19.55
N THR A 165 -34.83 11.79 -19.46
CA THR A 165 -36.21 11.77 -19.98
C THR A 165 -37.09 12.74 -19.23
#